data_AF-W2MFY2-F1
#
_entry.id   AF-W2MFY2-F1
#
_cell.length_a   1.000
_cell.length_b   1.000
_cell.length_c   1.000
_cell.angle_alpha   90.00
_cell.angle_beta   90.00
_cell.angle_gamma   90.00
#
_symmetry.space_group_name_H-M   'P 1'
#
loop_
_entity.id
_entity.type
_entity.pdbx_description
1 polymer ?
#
loop_
_entity_poly.entity_id
_entity_poly.type
_entity_poly.pdbx_seq_one_letter_code
_entity_poly.pdbx_strand_id
1 'polypeptide(L)'
;MVKALSVFVAVIAAVTITESVSAHQMATRRAFSNDQRKLFVANAKHALGDCTNTEPMRKLQERAVARRAETVDNLRRERRQRRLDVDTVVATNHQSNLTGVTADTSSSVLFGDEVACVLEPEVTYGPYYVLGEYIRSDMREDQPGVDMYIDVQVIDVSTCEPVTDMYVDFWHANATGVYSGVVADGNGDSSDTTNLNNTFLRGVTPTDEDGVAQMISIFP
;
A
#
# COMPACT_ATOMS: atom_id res chain seq x y z
N MET A 1 -0.22 80.32 17.20
CA MET A 1 0.14 79.08 17.93
C MET A 1 -0.83 77.99 17.51
N VAL A 2 -0.36 77.06 16.69
CA VAL A 2 -1.16 76.07 15.96
C VAL A 2 -1.49 74.89 16.89
N LYS A 3 -2.78 74.50 16.96
CA LYS A 3 -3.24 73.30 17.66
C LYS A 3 -2.95 72.07 16.80
N ALA A 4 -2.18 71.14 17.33
CA ALA A 4 -1.94 69.82 16.75
C ALA A 4 -3.14 68.90 16.98
N LEU A 5 -3.61 68.22 15.94
CA LEU A 5 -4.52 67.09 16.04
C LEU A 5 -3.83 65.88 15.40
N SER A 6 -3.38 64.95 16.24
CA SER A 6 -2.72 63.71 15.84
C SER A 6 -3.79 62.70 15.42
N VAL A 7 -3.74 62.22 14.18
CA VAL A 7 -4.53 61.07 13.71
C VAL A 7 -3.57 59.89 13.55
N PHE A 8 -3.68 58.91 14.45
CA PHE A 8 -3.04 57.61 14.29
C PHE A 8 -3.95 56.74 13.40
N VAL A 9 -3.50 56.45 12.18
CA VAL A 9 -4.11 55.41 11.34
C VAL A 9 -3.39 54.10 11.65
N ALA A 10 -4.04 53.23 12.42
CA ALA A 10 -3.59 51.86 12.61
C ALA A 10 -3.92 51.05 11.35
N VAL A 11 -2.91 50.77 10.53
CA VAL A 11 -3.02 49.83 9.41
C VAL A 11 -2.87 48.42 9.98
N ILE A 12 -3.99 47.73 10.22
CA ILE A 12 -3.97 46.30 10.54
C ILE A 12 -3.74 45.55 9.22
N ALA A 13 -2.56 44.96 9.09
CA ALA A 13 -2.22 44.06 8.01
C ALA A 13 -3.04 42.77 8.14
N ALA A 14 -4.06 42.61 7.31
CA ALA A 14 -4.70 41.32 7.11
C ALA A 14 -3.78 40.47 6.23
N VAL A 15 -2.82 39.78 6.85
CA VAL A 15 -2.09 38.68 6.18
C VAL A 15 -3.03 37.49 6.16
N THR A 16 -3.78 37.34 5.07
CA THR A 16 -4.43 36.08 4.74
C THR A 16 -3.33 35.10 4.39
N ILE A 17 -2.89 34.30 5.36
CA ILE A 17 -2.14 33.08 5.06
C ILE A 17 -3.17 32.15 4.43
N THR A 18 -3.26 32.19 3.11
CA THR A 18 -3.88 31.08 2.38
C THR A 18 -3.01 29.87 2.67
N GLU A 19 -3.49 28.95 3.49
CA GLU A 19 -2.96 27.60 3.56
C GLU A 19 -3.25 26.94 2.21
N SER A 20 -2.42 27.28 1.22
CA SER A 20 -2.31 26.49 0.01
C SER A 20 -1.66 25.18 0.45
N VAL A 21 -2.49 24.17 0.70
CA VAL A 21 -2.06 22.78 0.66
C VAL A 21 -1.47 22.60 -0.75
N SER A 22 -0.15 22.63 -0.83
CA SER A 22 0.55 22.45 -2.09
C SER A 22 0.42 20.99 -2.45
N ALA A 23 -0.62 20.63 -3.20
CA ALA A 23 -0.60 19.39 -3.97
C ALA A 23 0.72 19.37 -4.73
N HIS A 24 1.52 18.32 -4.53
CA HIS A 24 2.84 18.23 -5.13
C HIS A 24 2.76 18.48 -6.65
N GLN A 25 3.50 19.48 -7.12
CA GLN A 25 3.63 19.78 -8.53
C GLN A 25 4.52 18.71 -9.15
N MET A 26 3.91 17.60 -9.55
CA MET A 26 4.62 16.52 -10.24
C MET A 26 4.99 16.99 -11.64
N ALA A 27 6.21 16.70 -12.10
CA ALA A 27 6.44 16.64 -13.52
C ALA A 27 5.51 15.56 -14.07
N THR A 28 4.52 15.93 -14.88
CA THR A 28 3.62 14.99 -15.56
C THR A 28 4.46 14.04 -16.41
N ARG A 29 4.85 12.88 -15.85
CA ARG A 29 5.38 11.78 -16.65
C ARG A 29 4.23 11.18 -17.45
N ARG A 30 4.50 10.85 -18.70
CA ARG A 30 3.51 10.32 -19.64
C ARG A 30 2.98 8.98 -19.11
N ALA A 31 1.67 8.87 -18.94
CA ALA A 31 1.02 7.59 -18.67
C ALA A 31 1.39 6.58 -19.77
N PHE A 32 1.86 5.39 -19.38
CA PHE A 32 2.21 4.36 -20.34
C PHE A 32 0.97 3.83 -21.07
N SER A 33 1.11 3.57 -22.37
CA SER A 33 0.09 2.85 -23.12
C SER A 33 -0.03 1.41 -22.61
N ASN A 34 -1.16 0.75 -22.90
CA ASN A 34 -1.36 -0.65 -22.51
C ASN A 34 -0.25 -1.58 -23.04
N ASP A 35 0.28 -1.31 -24.23
CA ASP A 35 1.38 -2.11 -24.81
C ASP A 35 2.71 -1.85 -24.10
N GLN A 36 2.98 -0.62 -23.69
CA GLN A 36 4.15 -0.28 -22.88
C GLN A 36 4.09 -0.94 -21.50
N ARG A 37 2.91 -0.95 -20.86
CA ARG A 37 2.69 -1.64 -19.57
C ARG A 37 2.91 -3.14 -19.70
N LYS A 38 2.34 -3.78 -20.74
CA LYS A 38 2.56 -5.21 -21.02
C LYS A 38 4.04 -5.53 -21.23
N LEU A 39 4.74 -4.73 -22.02
CA LEU A 39 6.17 -4.91 -22.27
C LEU A 39 6.99 -4.75 -20.98
N PHE A 40 6.67 -3.76 -20.15
CA PHE A 40 7.32 -3.58 -18.86
C PHE A 40 7.14 -4.81 -17.97
N VAL A 41 5.91 -5.30 -17.82
CA VAL A 41 5.62 -6.50 -17.01
C VAL A 41 6.38 -7.71 -17.53
N ALA A 42 6.41 -7.92 -18.85
CA ALA A 42 7.16 -9.02 -19.45
C ALA A 42 8.67 -8.92 -19.18
N ASN A 43 9.26 -7.73 -19.32
CA ASN A 43 10.68 -7.49 -19.07
C ASN A 43 11.04 -7.64 -17.59
N ALA A 44 10.21 -7.14 -16.68
CA ALA A 44 10.42 -7.26 -15.24
C ALA A 44 10.33 -8.73 -14.79
N LYS A 45 9.37 -9.50 -15.34
CA LYS A 45 9.29 -10.95 -15.10
C LYS A 45 10.52 -11.69 -15.62
N HIS A 46 11.00 -11.34 -16.81
CA HIS A 46 12.23 -11.92 -17.36
C HIS A 46 13.43 -11.62 -16.45
N ALA A 47 13.63 -10.36 -16.06
CA ALA A 47 14.75 -9.95 -15.21
C ALA A 47 14.72 -10.66 -13.84
N LEU A 48 13.54 -10.84 -13.26
CA LEU A 48 13.40 -11.63 -12.03
C LEU A 48 13.65 -13.13 -12.27
N GLY A 49 13.24 -13.65 -13.42
CA GLY A 49 13.56 -15.01 -13.87
C GLY A 49 15.07 -15.26 -13.92
N ASP A 50 15.84 -14.28 -14.43
CA ASP A 50 17.31 -14.34 -14.47
C ASP A 50 17.93 -14.45 -13.06
N CYS A 51 17.29 -13.86 -12.05
CA CYS A 51 17.71 -13.96 -10.65
C CYS A 51 17.38 -15.31 -9.99
N THR A 52 16.36 -16.03 -10.47
CA THR A 52 15.72 -17.13 -9.74
C THR A 52 16.66 -18.32 -9.48
N ASN A 53 17.65 -18.54 -10.36
CA ASN A 53 18.59 -19.65 -10.24
C ASN A 53 19.83 -19.34 -9.39
N THR A 54 19.94 -18.13 -8.84
CA THR A 54 21.05 -17.77 -7.96
C THR A 54 20.83 -18.33 -6.55
N GLU A 55 21.90 -18.74 -5.87
CA GLU A 55 21.81 -19.24 -4.49
C GLU A 55 21.17 -18.24 -3.52
N PRO A 56 21.53 -16.92 -3.55
CA PRO A 56 20.90 -15.93 -2.68
C PRO A 56 19.39 -15.84 -2.89
N MET A 57 18.93 -15.82 -4.16
CA MET A 57 17.51 -15.73 -4.47
C MET A 57 16.73 -16.97 -4.04
N ARG A 58 17.30 -18.17 -4.24
CA ARG A 58 16.67 -19.41 -3.76
C ARG A 58 16.49 -19.40 -2.24
N LYS A 59 17.52 -18.96 -1.49
CA LYS A 59 17.43 -18.83 -0.03
C LYS A 59 16.40 -17.77 0.38
N LEU A 60 16.30 -16.65 -0.35
CA LEU A 60 15.31 -15.62 -0.11
C LEU A 60 13.88 -16.16 -0.34
N GLN A 61 13.66 -16.91 -1.41
CA GLN A 61 12.39 -17.56 -1.71
C GLN A 61 12.00 -18.57 -0.62
N GLU A 62 12.94 -19.37 -0.12
CA GLU A 62 12.70 -20.30 1.00
C GLU A 62 12.24 -19.56 2.27
N ARG A 63 12.89 -18.44 2.60
CA ARG A 63 12.47 -17.60 3.74
C ARG A 63 11.11 -16.95 3.50
N ALA A 64 10.83 -16.48 2.29
CA ALA A 64 9.53 -15.92 1.93
C ALA A 64 8.40 -16.96 2.06
N VAL A 65 8.61 -18.20 1.60
CA VAL A 65 7.65 -19.30 1.76
C VAL A 65 7.41 -19.60 3.24
N ALA A 66 8.48 -19.69 4.04
CA ALA A 66 8.36 -19.95 5.48
C ALA A 66 7.58 -18.85 6.20
N ARG A 67 7.94 -17.57 5.97
CA ARG A 67 7.26 -16.40 6.54
C ARG A 67 5.78 -16.36 6.20
N ARG A 68 5.42 -16.58 4.92
CA ARG A 68 4.03 -16.56 4.46
C ARG A 68 3.20 -17.69 5.08
N ALA A 69 3.78 -18.88 5.16
CA ALA A 69 3.12 -20.03 5.80
C ALA A 69 2.87 -19.77 7.30
N GLU A 70 3.89 -19.28 8.02
CA GLU A 70 3.76 -18.93 9.43
C GLU A 70 2.71 -17.83 9.64
N THR A 71 2.73 -16.79 8.80
CA THR A 71 1.74 -15.70 8.84
C THR A 71 0.33 -16.27 8.71
N VAL A 72 0.05 -17.07 7.69
CA VAL A 72 -1.29 -17.66 7.49
C VAL A 72 -1.71 -18.54 8.68
N ASP A 73 -0.79 -19.32 9.24
CA ASP A 73 -1.09 -20.14 10.41
C ASP A 73 -1.34 -19.30 11.67
N ASN A 74 -0.62 -18.20 11.86
CA ASN A 74 -0.88 -17.24 12.94
C ASN A 74 -2.28 -16.65 12.81
N LEU A 75 -2.63 -16.17 11.61
CA LEU A 75 -3.93 -15.59 11.30
C LEU A 75 -5.08 -16.58 11.52
N ARG A 76 -4.91 -17.83 11.11
CA ARG A 76 -5.90 -18.89 11.37
C ARG A 76 -6.10 -19.13 12.87
N ARG A 77 -5.06 -18.99 13.69
CA ARG A 77 -5.17 -19.14 15.15
C ARG A 77 -5.85 -17.95 15.82
N GLU A 78 -5.58 -16.74 15.36
CA GLU A 78 -6.22 -15.52 15.87
C GLU A 78 -7.69 -15.44 15.47
N ARG A 79 -8.00 -15.78 14.21
CA ARG A 79 -9.35 -15.68 13.63
C ARG A 79 -10.23 -16.91 13.83
N ARG A 80 -10.01 -17.70 14.89
CA ARG A 80 -10.79 -18.92 15.23
C ARG A 80 -12.30 -18.71 15.44
N GLN A 81 -12.84 -17.55 15.07
CA GLN A 81 -14.21 -17.12 15.35
C GLN A 81 -15.22 -17.47 14.24
N ARG A 82 -14.80 -17.86 13.02
CA ARG A 82 -15.73 -18.23 11.94
C ARG A 82 -15.34 -19.55 11.28
N ARG A 83 -15.92 -20.65 11.76
CA ARG A 83 -15.93 -21.91 11.01
C ARG A 83 -16.98 -21.78 9.91
N LEU A 84 -16.53 -21.49 8.69
CA LEU A 84 -17.36 -21.67 7.51
C LEU A 84 -17.68 -23.17 7.36
N ASP A 85 -18.86 -23.46 6.82
CA ASP A 85 -19.27 -24.83 6.52
C ASP A 85 -18.31 -25.46 5.50
N VAL A 86 -17.76 -26.63 5.84
CA VAL A 86 -16.70 -27.28 5.05
C VAL A 86 -17.20 -27.64 3.66
N ASP A 87 -18.43 -28.17 3.57
CA ASP A 87 -19.01 -28.58 2.29
C ASP A 87 -19.20 -27.38 1.37
N THR A 88 -19.66 -26.26 1.92
CA THR A 88 -19.78 -24.98 1.19
C THR A 88 -18.42 -24.48 0.70
N VAL A 89 -17.40 -24.47 1.56
CA VAL A 89 -16.06 -23.96 1.21
C VAL A 89 -15.39 -24.83 0.13
N VAL A 90 -15.51 -26.15 0.24
CA VAL A 90 -14.95 -27.11 -0.71
C VAL A 90 -15.68 -27.07 -2.05
N ALA A 91 -17.00 -26.84 -2.05
CA ALA A 91 -17.79 -26.70 -3.28
C ALA A 91 -17.61 -25.33 -3.95
N THR A 92 -17.08 -24.32 -3.24
CA THR A 92 -16.85 -22.99 -3.80
C THR A 92 -15.69 -23.02 -4.79
N ASN A 93 -15.93 -22.58 -6.03
CA ASN A 93 -14.88 -22.40 -7.01
C ASN A 93 -14.04 -21.17 -6.65
N HIS A 94 -12.78 -21.37 -6.28
CA HIS A 94 -11.82 -20.32 -5.95
C HIS A 94 -11.07 -19.75 -7.17
N GLN A 95 -11.58 -20.00 -8.39
CA GLN A 95 -10.99 -19.58 -9.66
C GLN A 95 -9.53 -20.03 -9.84
N SER A 96 -9.16 -21.18 -9.27
CA SER A 96 -7.83 -21.78 -9.39
C SER A 96 -7.89 -23.07 -10.21
N ASN A 97 -6.85 -23.27 -11.04
CA ASN A 97 -6.64 -24.52 -11.77
C ASN A 97 -5.77 -25.52 -10.97
N LEU A 98 -5.30 -25.14 -9.78
CA LEU A 98 -4.51 -26.02 -8.93
C LEU A 98 -5.41 -27.14 -8.37
N THR A 99 -5.06 -28.38 -8.68
CA THR A 99 -5.79 -29.57 -8.21
C THR A 99 -4.89 -30.41 -7.30
N GLY A 100 -5.47 -31.35 -6.56
CA GLY A 100 -4.70 -32.23 -5.66
C GLY A 100 -4.16 -31.53 -4.41
N VAL A 101 -4.70 -30.36 -4.05
CA VAL A 101 -4.39 -29.69 -2.79
C VAL A 101 -5.03 -30.47 -1.65
N THR A 102 -4.24 -30.84 -0.66
CA THR A 102 -4.65 -31.56 0.55
C THR A 102 -4.19 -30.81 1.78
N ALA A 103 -4.58 -31.28 2.97
CA ALA A 103 -4.11 -30.72 4.24
C ALA A 103 -2.57 -30.83 4.40
N ASP A 104 -1.94 -31.77 3.70
CA ASP A 104 -0.50 -32.04 3.77
C ASP A 104 0.30 -31.39 2.62
N THR A 105 -0.35 -30.54 1.80
CA THR A 105 0.34 -29.84 0.70
C THR A 105 1.41 -28.90 1.26
N SER A 106 2.65 -29.05 0.76
CA SER A 106 3.79 -28.22 1.14
C SER A 106 3.51 -26.73 0.93
N SER A 107 3.96 -25.90 1.87
CA SER A 107 3.91 -24.43 1.76
C SER A 107 4.60 -23.91 0.50
N SER A 108 5.64 -24.60 0.01
CA SER A 108 6.31 -24.24 -1.24
C SER A 108 5.41 -24.35 -2.47
N VAL A 109 4.41 -25.23 -2.46
CA VAL A 109 3.41 -25.33 -3.54
C VAL A 109 2.40 -24.19 -3.46
N LEU A 110 2.15 -23.66 -2.25
CA LEU A 110 1.15 -22.59 -2.03
C LEU A 110 1.73 -21.19 -2.16
N PHE A 111 3.00 -21.00 -1.78
CA PHE A 111 3.65 -19.69 -1.68
C PHE A 111 4.93 -19.56 -2.51
N GLY A 112 5.36 -20.64 -3.17
CA GLY A 112 6.61 -20.69 -3.92
C GLY A 112 6.47 -20.48 -5.42
N ASP A 113 5.25 -20.26 -5.93
CA ASP A 113 4.97 -20.00 -7.34
C ASP A 113 5.67 -18.74 -7.86
N GLU A 114 5.79 -18.66 -9.19
CA GLU A 114 6.31 -17.47 -9.88
C GLU A 114 5.56 -16.21 -9.47
N VAL A 115 6.30 -15.09 -9.43
CA VAL A 115 5.74 -13.77 -9.11
C VAL A 115 4.63 -13.42 -10.09
N ALA A 116 3.38 -13.47 -9.58
CA ALA A 116 2.18 -13.20 -10.37
C ALA A 116 2.17 -11.74 -10.87
N CYS A 117 2.58 -10.81 -10.00
CA CYS A 117 2.51 -9.37 -10.21
C CYS A 117 3.84 -8.70 -9.88
N VAL A 118 4.32 -7.84 -10.78
CA VAL A 118 5.47 -6.94 -10.56
C VAL A 118 4.96 -5.52 -10.38
N LEU A 119 5.64 -4.71 -9.56
CA LEU A 119 5.24 -3.33 -9.33
C LEU A 119 5.25 -2.56 -10.66
N GLU A 120 4.14 -1.89 -10.97
CA GLU A 120 4.07 -1.04 -12.15
C GLU A 120 5.02 0.15 -12.00
N PRO A 121 5.64 0.64 -13.09
CA PRO A 121 6.38 1.89 -13.04
C PRO A 121 5.55 3.04 -12.47
N GLU A 122 6.26 4.03 -11.94
CA GLU A 122 5.68 5.23 -11.33
C GLU A 122 4.53 5.81 -12.16
N VAL A 123 3.35 5.85 -11.56
CA VAL A 123 2.15 6.52 -12.07
C VAL A 123 1.95 7.85 -11.33
N THR A 124 1.01 8.67 -11.79
CA THR A 124 0.57 9.83 -11.03
C THR A 124 -0.10 9.37 -9.73
N TYR A 125 0.36 9.87 -8.58
CA TYR A 125 -0.17 9.53 -7.24
C TYR A 125 -1.64 9.94 -7.01
N GLY A 126 -2.25 10.66 -7.94
CA GLY A 126 -3.62 11.17 -7.83
C GLY A 126 -3.76 12.31 -6.82
N PRO A 127 -4.97 12.86 -6.65
CA PRO A 127 -5.20 14.02 -5.79
C PRO A 127 -5.26 13.68 -4.30
N TYR A 128 -5.13 12.41 -3.93
CA TYR A 128 -5.35 11.91 -2.56
C TYR A 128 -4.07 11.55 -1.80
N TYR A 129 -2.90 11.83 -2.36
CA TYR A 129 -1.64 11.64 -1.67
C TYR A 129 -1.42 12.72 -0.60
N VAL A 130 -0.95 12.32 0.58
CA VAL A 130 -0.70 13.19 1.74
C VAL A 130 0.72 12.93 2.23
N LEU A 131 1.44 13.99 2.61
CA LEU A 131 2.83 13.91 3.07
C LEU A 131 2.90 13.80 4.59
N GLY A 132 3.95 13.12 5.07
CA GLY A 132 4.26 13.06 6.49
C GLY A 132 3.41 12.07 7.27
N GLU A 133 2.98 10.99 6.61
CA GLU A 133 2.22 9.90 7.23
C GLU A 133 3.02 9.15 8.29
N TYR A 134 2.31 8.43 9.16
CA TYR A 134 2.91 7.70 10.27
C TYR A 134 3.68 6.46 9.81
N ILE A 135 4.83 6.23 10.44
CA ILE A 135 5.53 4.95 10.34
C ILE A 135 4.79 3.93 11.19
N ARG A 136 4.01 3.05 10.56
CA ARG A 136 3.17 2.03 11.22
C ARG A 136 2.85 0.87 10.29
N SER A 137 2.71 -0.32 10.86
CA SER A 137 2.31 -1.53 10.14
C SER A 137 0.79 -1.77 10.16
N ASP A 138 0.08 -1.44 11.24
CA ASP A 138 -1.39 -1.47 11.27
C ASP A 138 -1.96 -0.08 10.99
N MET A 139 -2.68 0.06 9.88
CA MET A 139 -3.26 1.32 9.41
C MET A 139 -4.80 1.30 9.41
N ARG A 140 -5.44 0.27 9.94
CA ARG A 140 -6.91 0.13 9.91
C ARG A 140 -7.63 1.22 10.71
N GLU A 141 -7.03 1.62 11.83
CA GLU A 141 -7.70 2.42 12.85
C GLU A 141 -9.09 1.82 13.16
N ASP A 142 -10.15 2.64 13.18
CA ASP A 142 -11.52 2.19 13.42
C ASP A 142 -12.31 1.90 12.12
N GLN A 143 -11.64 1.75 10.97
CA GLN A 143 -12.34 1.57 9.70
C GLN A 143 -13.00 0.17 9.60
N PRO A 144 -14.31 0.11 9.29
CA PRO A 144 -14.97 -1.16 9.06
C PRO A 144 -14.57 -1.72 7.69
N GLY A 145 -14.35 -3.03 7.62
CA GLY A 145 -14.05 -3.70 6.35
C GLY A 145 -13.59 -5.15 6.52
N VAL A 146 -13.12 -5.71 5.42
CA VAL A 146 -12.43 -7.01 5.42
C VAL A 146 -10.96 -6.75 5.62
N ASP A 147 -10.37 -7.28 6.69
CA ASP A 147 -8.94 -7.10 6.94
C ASP A 147 -8.09 -7.65 5.79
N MET A 148 -7.10 -6.86 5.39
CA MET A 148 -6.14 -7.16 4.35
C MET A 148 -4.75 -7.21 4.97
N TYR A 149 -4.09 -8.37 4.84
CA TYR A 149 -2.71 -8.57 5.25
C TYR A 149 -1.81 -8.48 4.03
N ILE A 150 -0.88 -7.54 4.06
CA ILE A 150 -0.08 -7.13 2.90
C ILE A 150 1.37 -7.51 3.19
N ASP A 151 2.00 -8.22 2.26
CA ASP A 151 3.41 -8.61 2.29
C ASP A 151 4.05 -8.12 0.98
N VAL A 152 4.70 -6.95 1.03
CA VAL A 152 5.39 -6.37 -0.12
C VAL A 152 6.87 -6.70 -0.02
N GLN A 153 7.39 -7.46 -0.98
CA GLN A 153 8.82 -7.74 -1.07
C GLN A 153 9.45 -6.96 -2.23
N VAL A 154 10.52 -6.23 -1.93
CA VAL A 154 11.27 -5.40 -2.88
C VAL A 154 12.62 -6.05 -3.16
N ILE A 155 12.87 -6.33 -4.43
CA ILE A 155 14.09 -6.97 -4.92
C ILE A 155 14.68 -6.07 -5.99
N ASP A 156 15.98 -5.77 -5.90
CA ASP A 156 16.72 -5.14 -6.99
C ASP A 156 17.03 -6.20 -8.06
N VAL A 157 16.39 -6.08 -9.23
CA VAL A 157 16.54 -7.02 -10.33
C VAL A 157 17.92 -6.98 -11.01
N SER A 158 18.75 -5.98 -10.71
CA SER A 158 20.11 -5.86 -11.24
C SER A 158 21.13 -6.63 -10.39
N THR A 159 20.92 -6.65 -9.08
CA THR A 159 21.78 -7.34 -8.11
C THR A 159 21.20 -8.67 -7.64
N CYS A 160 19.90 -8.88 -7.83
CA CYS A 160 19.13 -9.99 -7.29
C CYS A 160 19.12 -10.03 -5.75
N GLU A 161 19.30 -8.88 -5.11
CA GLU A 161 19.33 -8.73 -3.66
C GLU A 161 18.05 -8.06 -3.14
N PRO A 162 17.62 -8.38 -1.90
CA PRO A 162 16.53 -7.65 -1.27
C PRO A 162 16.93 -6.20 -0.99
N VAL A 163 15.98 -5.27 -1.15
CA VAL A 163 16.19 -3.85 -0.84
C VAL A 163 15.76 -3.59 0.60
N THR A 164 16.73 -3.43 1.50
CA THR A 164 16.50 -3.17 2.93
C THR A 164 16.33 -1.67 3.22
N ASP A 165 15.68 -1.34 4.34
CA ASP A 165 15.50 0.05 4.82
C ASP A 165 14.80 1.00 3.81
N MET A 166 14.05 0.43 2.87
CA MET A 166 13.22 1.18 1.93
C MET A 166 11.84 1.39 2.54
N TYR A 167 11.40 2.64 2.59
CA TYR A 167 10.06 2.97 3.08
C TYR A 167 9.01 2.75 1.99
N VAL A 168 8.07 1.84 2.26
CA VAL A 168 6.86 1.63 1.46
C VAL A 168 5.76 2.50 2.03
N ASP A 169 5.40 3.55 1.30
CA ASP A 169 4.26 4.43 1.59
C ASP A 169 3.01 3.85 0.92
N PHE A 170 1.98 3.57 1.72
CA PHE A 170 0.76 2.93 1.25
C PHE A 170 -0.46 3.68 1.77
N TRP A 171 -1.36 4.00 0.83
CA TRP A 171 -2.62 4.66 1.10
C TRP A 171 -3.71 4.15 0.16
N HIS A 172 -4.94 4.11 0.65
CA HIS A 172 -6.11 3.81 -0.18
C HIS A 172 -7.40 4.33 0.46
N ALA A 173 -8.49 4.24 -0.30
CA ALA A 173 -9.83 4.54 0.21
C ALA A 173 -10.29 3.49 1.23
N ASN A 174 -11.22 3.88 2.10
CA ASN A 174 -12.00 2.90 2.87
C ASN A 174 -13.00 2.15 1.97
N ALA A 175 -13.69 1.16 2.56
CA ALA A 175 -14.65 0.28 1.88
C ALA A 175 -15.86 1.01 1.23
N THR A 176 -15.99 2.33 1.43
CA THR A 176 -17.03 3.17 0.81
C THR A 176 -16.47 4.13 -0.24
N GLY A 177 -15.16 4.11 -0.49
CA GLY A 177 -14.49 4.96 -1.47
C GLY A 177 -13.96 6.29 -0.92
N VAL A 178 -13.86 6.48 0.41
CA VAL A 178 -13.39 7.73 1.02
C VAL A 178 -11.92 7.63 1.44
N TYR A 179 -11.10 8.60 1.03
CA TYR A 179 -9.72 8.79 1.46
C TYR A 179 -9.66 9.71 2.69
N SER A 180 -8.95 9.30 3.73
CA SER A 180 -8.64 10.12 4.91
C SER A 180 -7.71 11.30 4.55
N GLY A 181 -7.63 12.33 5.39
CA GLY A 181 -6.65 13.42 5.24
C GLY A 181 -6.91 14.38 4.07
N VAL A 182 -8.00 14.19 3.31
CA VAL A 182 -8.30 14.99 2.11
C VAL A 182 -9.78 15.34 2.05
N VAL A 183 -10.09 16.60 1.81
CA VAL A 183 -11.45 17.09 1.54
C VAL A 183 -11.48 17.61 0.11
N ALA A 184 -12.23 16.92 -0.76
CA ALA A 184 -12.33 17.23 -2.17
C ALA A 184 -13.67 16.74 -2.73
N ASP A 185 -14.13 17.38 -3.81
CA ASP A 185 -15.32 16.92 -4.54
C ASP A 185 -15.11 15.47 -5.03
N GLY A 186 -16.10 14.62 -4.76
CA GLY A 186 -16.05 13.19 -5.09
C GLY A 186 -15.34 12.31 -4.05
N ASN A 187 -14.83 12.87 -2.95
CA ASN A 187 -14.25 12.12 -1.83
C ASN A 187 -15.19 12.13 -0.59
N GLY A 188 -16.27 11.35 -0.64
CA GLY A 188 -17.27 11.32 0.44
C GLY A 188 -18.03 12.63 0.60
N ASP A 189 -18.24 13.07 1.83
CA ASP A 189 -18.85 14.37 2.16
C ASP A 189 -17.81 15.48 2.08
N SER A 190 -17.82 16.27 1.00
CA SER A 190 -16.85 17.36 0.82
C SER A 190 -17.08 18.56 1.76
N SER A 191 -18.15 18.54 2.58
CA SER A 191 -18.36 19.53 3.65
C SER A 191 -17.77 19.11 4.99
N ASP A 192 -17.36 17.85 5.14
CA ASP A 192 -16.74 17.34 6.36
C ASP A 192 -15.25 17.71 6.45
N THR A 193 -14.97 18.88 7.02
CA THR A 193 -13.60 19.35 7.25
C THR A 193 -12.84 18.54 8.29
N THR A 194 -13.53 17.72 9.10
CA THR A 194 -12.87 16.89 10.12
C THR A 194 -12.04 15.78 9.49
N ASN A 195 -12.37 15.38 8.24
CA ASN A 195 -11.62 14.37 7.52
C ASN A 195 -10.14 14.71 7.29
N LEU A 196 -9.78 16.00 7.29
CA LEU A 196 -8.38 16.45 7.20
C LEU A 196 -7.51 15.96 8.37
N ASN A 197 -8.12 15.64 9.52
CA ASN A 197 -7.41 15.15 10.71
C ASN A 197 -7.38 13.63 10.80
N ASN A 198 -8.07 12.92 9.90
CA ASN A 198 -8.08 11.46 9.89
C ASN A 198 -6.84 10.94 9.16
N THR A 199 -6.30 9.83 9.65
CA THR A 199 -5.13 9.18 9.04
C THR A 199 -5.41 7.74 8.63
N PHE A 200 -6.63 7.22 8.81
CA PHE A 200 -6.93 5.82 8.52
C PHE A 200 -6.48 5.38 7.13
N LEU A 201 -6.04 4.13 7.03
CA LEU A 201 -5.65 3.48 5.77
C LEU A 201 -4.49 4.18 5.04
N ARG A 202 -3.65 4.86 5.82
CA ARG A 202 -2.37 5.45 5.39
C ARG A 202 -1.26 4.97 6.31
N GLY A 203 -0.10 4.63 5.76
CA GLY A 203 1.03 4.23 6.58
C GLY A 203 2.30 4.04 5.78
N VAL A 204 3.41 4.29 6.46
CA VAL A 204 4.74 4.07 5.91
C VAL A 204 5.38 2.90 6.66
N THR A 205 5.84 1.88 5.94
CA THR A 205 6.50 0.71 6.55
C THR A 205 7.86 0.48 5.90
N PRO A 206 8.97 0.46 6.67
CA PRO A 206 10.28 0.14 6.13
C PRO A 206 10.37 -1.34 5.78
N THR A 207 11.16 -1.67 4.75
CA THR A 207 11.53 -3.04 4.44
C THR A 207 12.55 -3.58 5.43
N ASP A 208 12.39 -4.85 5.81
CA ASP A 208 13.33 -5.59 6.66
C ASP A 208 14.56 -6.12 5.89
N GLU A 209 15.33 -7.00 6.53
CA GLU A 209 16.51 -7.66 5.95
C GLU A 209 16.22 -8.56 4.74
N ASP A 210 14.97 -9.00 4.58
CA ASP A 210 14.49 -9.76 3.42
C ASP A 210 13.86 -8.86 2.35
N GLY A 211 13.93 -7.54 2.55
CA GLY A 211 13.36 -6.54 1.67
C GLY A 211 11.84 -6.47 1.79
N VAL A 212 11.28 -6.82 2.94
CA VAL A 212 9.83 -7.00 3.11
C VAL A 212 9.24 -5.92 4.00
N ALA A 213 8.19 -5.26 3.50
CA ALA A 213 7.31 -4.41 4.28
C ALA A 213 5.98 -5.14 4.50
N GLN A 214 5.63 -5.39 5.77
CA GLN A 214 4.38 -6.04 6.15
C GLN A 214 3.40 -5.04 6.78
N MET A 215 2.19 -4.99 6.25
CA MET A 215 1.14 -4.08 6.74
C MET A 215 -0.20 -4.78 6.92
N ILE A 216 -1.04 -4.21 7.79
CA ILE A 216 -2.42 -4.62 8.03
C ILE A 216 -3.32 -3.43 7.69
N SER A 217 -4.27 -3.64 6.80
CA SER A 217 -5.27 -2.66 6.38
C SER A 217 -6.64 -3.31 6.19
N ILE A 218 -7.55 -2.66 5.47
CA ILE A 218 -8.80 -3.26 4.98
C ILE A 218 -8.82 -3.31 3.45
N PHE A 219 -9.62 -4.19 2.88
CA PHE A 219 -9.90 -4.20 1.45
C PHE A 219 -10.72 -2.93 1.08
N PRO A 220 -10.27 -2.12 0.10
CA PRO A 220 -10.95 -0.89 -0.32
C PRO A 220 -12.26 -1.14 -1.09
#